data_AF-A0A5P1DBV4-F1
#
_entry.id   AF-A0A5P1DBV4-F1
#
_cell.length_a   1.000
_cell.length_b   1.000
_cell.length_c   1.000
_cell.angle_alpha   90.00
_cell.angle_beta   90.00
_cell.angle_gamma   90.00
#
_symmetry.space_group_name_H-M   'P 1'
#
loop_
_entity.id
_entity.type
_entity.pdbx_description
1 polymer ?
#
loop_
_entity_poly.entity_id
_entity_poly.type
_entity_poly.pdbx_seq_one_letter_code
_entity_poly.pdbx_strand_id
1 'polypeptide(L)'
;MQWFPTPPTDNLYKFFAISGLLMLGGALAIIVALAYLDYRTEKETDEALYNFSSTQNQSKYSARITALQSGLAHKDLIPNLSIELNNNLEFLKKVVDIQSMMGGTQKPREPDLLDITFSFVSAREWFSLVLLVLYAGIASTSSFLGLRYWYKRIQVPSERLNQLEEDIKKASLLKLQLEIAQLQPMSETVKKLFELGGLMRPPK
;
A
#
# COMPACT_ATOMS: atom_id res chain seq x y z
N MET A 1 28.27 33.76 14.34
CA MET A 1 29.08 32.51 14.43
C MET A 1 28.12 31.34 14.28
N GLN A 2 28.23 30.56 13.19
CA GLN A 2 27.46 29.32 13.04
C GLN A 2 28.11 28.26 13.94
N TRP A 3 27.39 27.85 14.98
CA TRP A 3 27.89 26.98 16.05
C TRP A 3 27.73 25.47 15.75
N PHE A 4 27.09 25.13 14.64
CA PHE A 4 26.95 23.74 14.17
C PHE A 4 27.52 23.62 12.75
N PRO A 5 28.35 22.59 12.47
CA PRO A 5 28.70 22.27 11.09
C PRO A 5 27.40 21.93 10.36
N THR A 6 27.08 22.65 9.29
CA THR A 6 25.99 22.25 8.40
C THR A 6 26.37 20.89 7.82
N PRO A 7 25.70 19.78 8.20
CA PRO A 7 25.93 18.50 7.53
C PRO A 7 25.59 18.69 6.05
N PRO A 8 26.14 17.88 5.13
CA PRO A 8 25.79 17.97 3.71
C PRO A 8 24.28 17.84 3.56
N THR A 9 23.60 18.98 3.36
CA THR A 9 22.14 19.09 3.53
C THR A 9 21.37 18.34 2.46
N ASP A 10 22.03 17.96 1.36
CA ASP A 10 21.45 17.21 0.24
C ASP A 10 21.01 15.81 0.62
N ASN A 11 21.89 15.05 1.26
CA ASN A 11 21.60 13.68 1.62
C ASN A 11 20.49 13.62 2.68
N LEU A 12 20.39 14.62 3.57
CA LEU A 12 19.36 14.66 4.59
C LEU A 12 17.96 14.92 4.00
N TYR A 13 17.81 15.91 3.11
CA TYR A 13 16.50 16.21 2.52
C TYR A 13 16.04 15.11 1.56
N LYS A 14 16.95 14.53 0.77
CA LYS A 14 16.67 13.35 -0.07
C LYS A 14 16.27 12.15 0.77
N PHE A 15 16.99 11.87 1.86
CA PHE A 15 16.64 10.78 2.78
C PHE A 15 15.25 10.99 3.38
N PHE A 16 14.93 12.20 3.83
CA PHE A 16 13.62 12.51 4.40
C PHE A 16 12.48 12.37 3.38
N ALA A 17 12.73 12.78 2.13
CA ALA A 17 11.77 12.62 1.03
C ALA A 17 11.54 11.14 0.66
N ILE A 18 12.62 10.37 0.48
CA ILE A 18 12.56 8.97 0.09
C ILE A 18 11.98 8.12 1.22
N SER A 19 12.39 8.35 2.47
CA SER A 19 11.81 7.66 3.62
C SER A 19 10.33 7.97 3.78
N GLY A 20 9.89 9.22 3.61
CA GLY A 20 8.47 9.58 3.62
C GLY A 20 7.67 8.86 2.51
N LEU A 21 8.22 8.79 1.29
CA LEU A 21 7.60 8.04 0.19
C LEU A 21 7.53 6.52 0.48
N LEU A 22 8.59 5.94 1.02
CA LEU A 22 8.60 4.52 1.41
C LEU A 22 7.58 4.24 2.52
N MET A 23 7.46 5.14 3.50
CA MET A 23 6.44 5.03 4.55
C MET A 23 5.02 5.13 3.97
N LEU A 24 4.77 6.00 2.99
CA LEU A 24 3.48 6.05 2.31
C LEU A 24 3.18 4.75 1.56
N GLY A 25 4.19 4.16 0.90
CA GLY A 25 4.07 2.82 0.31
C GLY A 25 3.74 1.75 1.36
N GLY A 26 4.39 1.81 2.51
CA GLY A 26 4.08 0.95 3.66
C GLY A 26 2.65 1.12 4.18
N ALA A 27 2.15 2.36 4.26
CA ALA A 27 0.76 2.64 4.67
C ALA A 27 -0.25 2.00 3.69
N LEU A 28 -0.01 2.11 2.38
CA LEU A 28 -0.86 1.47 1.36
C LEU A 28 -0.83 -0.05 1.50
N ALA A 29 0.34 -0.65 1.71
CA ALA A 29 0.46 -2.09 1.92
C ALA A 29 -0.30 -2.54 3.18
N ILE A 30 -0.27 -1.77 4.26
CA ILE A 30 -1.05 -2.03 5.48
C ILE A 30 -2.54 -1.99 5.15
N ILE A 31 -3.03 -0.97 4.45
CA ILE A 31 -4.45 -0.86 4.08
C ILE A 31 -4.92 -2.06 3.25
N VAL A 32 -4.13 -2.49 2.27
CA VAL A 32 -4.44 -3.68 1.46
C VAL A 32 -4.46 -4.95 2.31
N ALA A 33 -3.51 -5.08 3.25
CA ALA A 33 -3.48 -6.21 4.17
C ALA A 33 -4.72 -6.25 5.09
N LEU A 34 -5.18 -5.09 5.59
CA LEU A 34 -6.40 -4.97 6.38
C LEU A 34 -7.63 -5.40 5.55
N ALA A 35 -7.75 -4.92 4.30
CA ALA A 35 -8.86 -5.30 3.43
C ALA A 35 -8.86 -6.79 3.07
N TYR A 36 -7.69 -7.38 2.83
CA TYR A 36 -7.56 -8.81 2.57
C TYR A 36 -7.98 -9.65 3.79
N LEU A 37 -7.61 -9.22 4.99
CA LEU A 37 -8.00 -9.88 6.22
C LEU A 37 -9.49 -9.81 6.50
N ASP A 38 -10.09 -8.63 6.31
CA ASP A 38 -11.54 -8.44 6.46
C ASP A 38 -12.32 -9.41 5.56
N TYR A 39 -11.97 -9.44 4.27
CA TYR A 39 -12.51 -10.41 3.31
C TYR A 39 -12.32 -11.87 3.76
N ARG A 40 -11.13 -12.20 4.28
CA ARG A 40 -10.84 -13.54 4.77
C ARG A 40 -11.68 -13.91 6.00
N THR A 41 -11.82 -12.99 6.96
CA THR A 41 -12.62 -13.20 8.18
C THR A 41 -14.09 -13.37 7.85
N GLU A 42 -14.63 -12.60 6.90
CA GLU A 42 -16.00 -12.78 6.40
C GLU A 42 -16.21 -14.19 5.83
N LYS A 43 -15.30 -14.62 4.95
CA LYS A 43 -15.35 -15.94 4.32
C LYS A 43 -15.22 -17.09 5.33
N GLU A 44 -14.35 -16.95 6.33
CA GLU A 44 -14.23 -17.92 7.44
C GLU A 44 -15.47 -17.93 8.34
N THR A 45 -16.09 -16.76 8.57
CA THR A 45 -17.32 -16.63 9.37
C THR A 45 -18.51 -17.29 8.68
N ASP A 46 -18.66 -17.10 7.36
CA ASP A 46 -19.70 -17.73 6.56
C ASP A 46 -19.57 -19.26 6.57
N GLU A 47 -18.34 -19.76 6.40
CA GLU A 47 -18.04 -21.19 6.49
C GLU A 47 -18.34 -21.74 7.89
N ALA A 48 -17.94 -21.03 8.95
CA ALA A 48 -18.21 -21.43 10.33
C ALA A 48 -19.72 -21.44 10.64
N LEU A 49 -20.47 -20.45 10.14
CA LEU A 49 -21.92 -20.36 10.32
C LEU A 49 -22.65 -21.47 9.56
N TYR A 50 -22.22 -21.78 8.34
CA TYR A 50 -22.74 -22.90 7.55
C TYR A 50 -22.54 -24.22 8.29
N ASN A 51 -21.34 -24.45 8.82
CA ASN A 51 -21.04 -25.64 9.62
C ASN A 51 -21.87 -25.73 10.88
N PHE A 52 -21.94 -24.64 11.65
CA PHE A 52 -22.75 -24.60 12.87
C PHE A 52 -24.22 -24.94 12.59
N SER A 53 -24.79 -24.34 11.54
CA SER A 53 -26.15 -24.63 11.08
C SER A 53 -26.31 -26.09 10.65
N SER A 54 -25.36 -26.62 9.89
CA SER A 54 -25.35 -28.02 9.44
C SER A 54 -25.30 -28.99 10.61
N THR A 55 -24.39 -28.81 11.57
CA THR A 55 -24.27 -29.66 12.77
C THR A 55 -25.52 -29.57 13.64
N GLN A 56 -26.09 -28.36 13.82
CA GLN A 56 -27.32 -28.19 14.57
C GLN A 56 -28.50 -28.92 13.90
N ASN A 57 -28.59 -28.84 12.57
CA ASN A 57 -29.61 -29.56 11.82
C ASN A 57 -29.42 -31.08 11.93
N GLN A 58 -28.19 -31.58 11.74
CA GLN A 58 -27.87 -33.00 11.90
C GLN A 58 -28.29 -33.51 13.28
N SER A 59 -28.05 -32.73 14.34
CA SER A 59 -28.50 -33.05 15.69
C SER A 59 -30.03 -33.15 15.79
N LYS A 60 -30.79 -32.21 15.21
CA LYS A 60 -32.26 -32.24 15.17
C LYS A 60 -32.78 -33.48 14.43
N TYR A 61 -32.23 -33.79 13.26
CA TYR A 61 -32.61 -34.98 12.49
C TYR A 61 -32.28 -36.26 13.26
N SER A 62 -31.13 -36.33 13.91
CA SER A 62 -30.72 -37.48 14.73
C SER A 62 -31.64 -37.67 15.93
N ALA A 63 -31.96 -36.60 16.67
CA ALA A 63 -32.90 -36.64 17.79
C ALA A 63 -34.29 -37.11 17.35
N ARG A 64 -34.77 -36.65 16.19
CA ARG A 64 -36.04 -37.09 15.62
C ARG A 64 -36.04 -38.58 15.26
N ILE A 65 -34.95 -39.08 14.65
CA ILE A 65 -34.78 -40.51 14.35
C ILE A 65 -34.82 -41.33 15.65
N THR A 66 -34.12 -40.89 16.69
CA THR A 66 -34.14 -41.55 18.00
C THR A 66 -35.54 -41.54 18.62
N ALA A 67 -36.27 -40.42 18.55
CA ALA A 67 -37.65 -40.32 19.02
C ALA A 67 -38.57 -41.33 18.31
N LEU A 68 -38.48 -41.43 16.97
CA LEU A 68 -39.24 -42.41 16.20
C LEU A 68 -38.86 -43.86 16.56
N GLN A 69 -37.58 -44.17 16.71
CA GLN A 69 -37.12 -45.51 17.11
C GLN A 69 -37.57 -45.90 18.52
N SER A 70 -37.71 -44.92 19.42
CA SER A 70 -38.21 -45.10 20.79
C SER A 70 -39.76 -45.15 20.89
N GLY A 71 -40.47 -45.03 19.77
CA GLY A 71 -41.94 -45.03 19.75
C GLY A 71 -42.59 -43.70 20.15
N LEU A 72 -41.82 -42.63 20.31
CA LEU A 72 -42.30 -41.30 20.72
C LEU A 72 -42.58 -40.42 19.49
N ALA A 73 -43.67 -40.69 18.78
CA ALA A 73 -44.01 -40.04 17.51
C ALA A 73 -44.21 -38.52 17.58
N HIS A 74 -44.53 -37.96 18.76
CA HIS A 74 -44.77 -36.52 18.94
C HIS A 74 -43.55 -35.73 19.43
N LYS A 75 -42.44 -36.40 19.73
CA LYS A 75 -41.26 -35.76 20.33
C LYS A 75 -40.26 -35.30 19.27
N ASP A 76 -39.60 -34.16 19.49
CA ASP A 76 -38.50 -33.64 18.67
C ASP A 76 -38.88 -33.42 17.19
N LEU A 77 -40.12 -32.97 16.93
CA LEU A 77 -40.59 -32.63 15.59
C LEU A 77 -39.75 -31.50 14.99
N ILE A 78 -39.34 -31.66 13.74
CA ILE A 78 -38.53 -30.67 13.03
C ILE A 78 -39.48 -29.56 12.53
N PRO A 79 -39.27 -28.30 12.92
CA PRO A 79 -40.09 -27.19 12.47
C PRO A 79 -39.94 -27.00 10.95
N ASN A 80 -41.02 -26.60 10.29
CA ASN A 80 -41.12 -26.41 8.83
C ASN A 80 -41.01 -27.67 7.97
N LEU A 81 -40.91 -28.86 8.57
CA LEU A 81 -41.00 -30.14 7.86
C LEU A 81 -42.44 -30.67 7.95
N SER A 82 -42.99 -31.19 6.85
CA SER A 82 -44.35 -31.76 6.85
C SER A 82 -44.47 -32.91 7.85
N ILE A 83 -45.67 -33.16 8.37
CA ILE A 83 -45.91 -34.24 9.33
C ILE A 83 -45.54 -35.61 8.72
N GLU A 84 -45.82 -35.80 7.43
CA GLU A 84 -45.48 -37.03 6.69
C GLU A 84 -43.97 -37.25 6.63
N LEU A 85 -43.19 -36.24 6.27
CA LEU A 85 -41.73 -36.32 6.22
C LEU A 85 -41.11 -36.44 7.62
N ASN A 86 -41.70 -35.79 8.63
CA ASN A 86 -41.30 -35.91 10.03
C ASN A 86 -41.46 -37.34 10.59
N ASN A 87 -42.31 -38.17 9.97
CA ASN A 87 -42.54 -39.56 10.37
C ASN A 87 -41.85 -40.57 9.46
N ASN A 88 -41.23 -40.13 8.36
CA ASN A 88 -40.55 -41.01 7.41
C ASN A 88 -39.10 -41.26 7.85
N LEU A 89 -38.86 -42.42 8.48
CA LEU A 89 -37.54 -42.81 8.98
C LEU A 89 -36.47 -42.90 7.88
N GLU A 90 -36.84 -43.39 6.69
CA GLU A 90 -35.91 -43.54 5.56
C GLU A 90 -35.45 -42.18 5.03
N PHE A 91 -36.39 -41.24 4.89
CA PHE A 91 -36.10 -39.86 4.54
C PHE A 91 -35.13 -39.23 5.54
N LEU A 92 -35.44 -39.29 6.84
CA LEU A 92 -34.62 -38.67 7.88
C LEU A 92 -33.20 -39.25 7.91
N LYS A 93 -33.07 -40.58 7.80
CA LYS A 93 -31.76 -41.25 7.73
C LYS A 93 -30.97 -40.81 6.50
N LYS A 94 -31.61 -40.71 5.34
CA LYS A 94 -30.96 -40.25 4.10
C LYS A 94 -30.46 -38.82 4.20
N VAL A 95 -31.21 -37.93 4.86
CA VAL A 95 -30.78 -36.54 5.08
C VAL A 95 -29.55 -36.48 5.99
N VAL A 96 -29.53 -37.24 7.08
CA VAL A 96 -28.35 -37.32 7.97
C VAL A 96 -27.14 -37.89 7.26
N ASP A 97 -27.34 -38.94 6.44
CA ASP A 97 -26.27 -39.57 5.68
C ASP A 97 -25.64 -38.58 4.68
N ILE A 98 -26.47 -37.87 3.90
CA ILE A 98 -26.02 -36.80 2.99
C ILE A 98 -25.27 -35.69 3.75
N GLN A 99 -25.78 -35.25 4.90
CA GLN A 99 -25.12 -34.23 5.72
C GLN A 99 -23.77 -34.71 6.27
N SER A 100 -23.67 -35.99 6.67
CA SER A 100 -22.44 -36.57 7.19
C SER A 100 -21.36 -36.73 6.11
N MET A 101 -21.75 -36.99 4.87
CA MET A 101 -20.84 -37.01 3.72
C MET A 101 -20.30 -35.61 3.37
N MET A 102 -21.08 -34.56 3.64
CA MET A 102 -20.67 -33.18 3.40
C MET A 102 -19.91 -32.54 4.57
N GLY A 103 -20.12 -33.00 5.82
CA GLY A 103 -19.65 -32.35 7.04
C GLY A 103 -18.21 -32.69 7.51
N GLY A 104 -17.40 -33.35 6.68
CA GLY A 104 -16.17 -34.02 7.14
C GLY A 104 -14.84 -33.25 7.04
N THR A 105 -14.78 -32.03 6.49
CA THR A 105 -13.50 -31.51 5.95
C THR A 105 -12.97 -30.20 6.52
N GLN A 106 -13.63 -29.53 7.48
CA GLN A 106 -13.08 -28.29 8.05
C GLN A 106 -12.42 -28.53 9.41
N LYS A 107 -11.10 -28.75 9.36
CA LYS A 107 -10.25 -28.59 10.53
C LYS A 107 -10.14 -27.08 10.83
N PRO A 108 -10.25 -26.65 12.10
CA PRO A 108 -9.92 -25.28 12.46
C PRO A 108 -8.48 -25.00 12.02
N ARG A 109 -8.31 -23.92 11.24
CA ARG A 109 -7.00 -23.50 10.74
C ARG A 109 -6.14 -23.03 11.92
N GLU A 110 -4.85 -23.37 11.88
CA GLU A 110 -3.89 -22.81 12.85
C GLU A 110 -3.67 -21.32 12.55
N PRO A 111 -3.70 -20.45 13.58
CA PRO A 111 -3.56 -19.02 13.39
C PRO A 111 -2.16 -18.67 12.88
N ASP A 112 -2.09 -17.88 11.81
CA ASP A 112 -0.82 -17.38 11.29
C ASP A 112 -0.37 -16.11 12.05
N LEU A 113 0.89 -15.69 11.87
CA LEU A 113 1.44 -14.43 12.42
C LEU A 113 0.59 -13.20 12.09
N LEU A 114 -0.03 -13.21 10.91
CA LEU A 114 -0.89 -12.14 10.42
C LEU A 114 -2.21 -12.10 11.20
N ASP A 115 -2.72 -13.26 11.62
CA ASP A 115 -3.94 -13.39 12.42
C ASP A 115 -3.70 -12.89 13.86
N ILE A 116 -2.51 -13.20 14.43
CA ILE A 116 -2.12 -12.74 15.76
C ILE A 116 -1.98 -11.21 15.80
N THR A 117 -1.22 -10.64 14.86
CA THR A 117 -1.01 -9.19 14.79
C THR A 117 -2.31 -8.42 14.54
N PHE A 118 -3.22 -8.98 13.75
CA PHE A 118 -4.51 -8.37 13.49
C PHE A 118 -5.48 -8.51 14.66
N SER A 119 -5.48 -9.62 15.40
CA SER A 119 -6.31 -9.75 16.61
C SER A 119 -6.05 -8.61 17.61
N PHE A 120 -4.80 -8.13 17.69
CA PHE A 120 -4.44 -6.96 18.48
C PHE A 120 -4.96 -5.64 17.87
N VAL A 121 -4.86 -5.50 16.54
CA VAL A 121 -5.35 -4.32 15.80
C VAL A 121 -6.86 -4.16 15.96
N SER A 122 -7.62 -5.24 15.79
CA SER A 122 -9.09 -5.28 15.90
C SER A 122 -9.57 -5.24 17.35
N ALA A 123 -8.80 -5.76 18.32
CA ALA A 123 -9.14 -5.55 19.73
C ALA A 123 -9.04 -4.07 20.15
N ARG A 124 -8.35 -3.24 19.37
CA ARG A 124 -8.12 -1.81 19.66
C ARG A 124 -8.33 -0.94 18.43
N GLU A 125 -9.45 -1.14 17.72
CA GLU A 125 -9.76 -0.46 16.44
C GLU A 125 -9.48 1.04 16.49
N TRP A 126 -10.01 1.75 17.50
CA TRP A 126 -9.82 3.19 17.63
C TRP A 126 -8.35 3.61 17.76
N PHE A 127 -7.58 2.92 18.61
CA PHE A 127 -6.17 3.22 18.82
C PHE A 127 -5.34 2.95 17.56
N SER A 128 -5.62 1.82 16.90
CA SER A 128 -4.97 1.42 15.65
C SER A 128 -5.27 2.41 14.51
N LEU A 129 -6.51 2.88 14.38
CA LEU A 129 -6.89 3.90 13.40
C LEU A 129 -6.18 5.24 13.66
N VAL A 130 -6.13 5.69 14.91
CA VAL A 130 -5.42 6.93 15.27
C VAL A 130 -3.94 6.80 14.94
N LEU A 131 -3.29 5.68 15.26
CA LEU A 131 -1.90 5.43 14.91
C LEU A 131 -1.66 5.40 13.40
N LEU A 132 -2.56 4.79 12.62
CA LEU A 132 -2.46 4.73 11.16
C LEU A 132 -2.57 6.13 10.55
N VAL A 133 -3.53 6.95 11.01
CA VAL A 133 -3.68 8.34 10.57
C VAL A 133 -2.46 9.18 10.94
N LEU A 134 -1.93 8.99 12.16
CA LEU A 134 -0.75 9.70 12.62
C LEU A 134 0.49 9.27 11.82
N TYR A 135 0.65 7.98 11.55
CA TYR A 135 1.71 7.43 10.70
C TYR A 135 1.65 8.01 9.27
N ALA A 136 0.46 7.99 8.65
CA ALA A 136 0.25 8.58 7.33
C ALA A 136 0.53 10.09 7.34
N GLY A 137 0.11 10.80 8.38
CA GLY A 137 0.39 12.23 8.56
C GLY A 137 1.90 12.51 8.66
N ILE A 138 2.64 11.72 9.44
CA ILE A 138 4.11 11.83 9.52
C ILE A 138 4.75 11.54 8.16
N ALA A 139 4.31 10.49 7.46
CA ALA A 139 4.85 10.11 6.16
C ALA A 139 4.60 11.19 5.08
N SER A 140 3.40 11.76 5.05
CA SER A 140 3.05 12.84 4.11
C SER A 140 3.84 14.12 4.43
N THR A 141 3.92 14.49 5.70
CA THR A 141 4.66 15.71 6.11
C THR A 141 6.16 15.54 5.88
N SER A 142 6.74 14.37 6.13
CA SER A 142 8.16 14.11 5.90
C SER A 142 8.50 14.14 4.41
N SER A 143 7.69 13.49 3.58
CA SER A 143 7.84 13.52 2.12
C SER A 143 7.73 14.95 1.58
N PHE A 144 6.69 15.69 1.98
CA PHE A 144 6.45 17.06 1.52
C PHE A 144 7.56 18.03 1.95
N LEU A 145 7.96 18.01 3.23
CA LEU A 145 9.03 18.87 3.72
C LEU A 145 10.38 18.49 3.12
N GLY A 146 10.67 17.19 2.99
CA GLY A 146 11.89 16.69 2.35
C GLY A 146 12.02 17.22 0.92
N LEU A 147 10.99 17.03 0.09
CA LEU A 147 10.97 17.51 -1.29
C LEU A 147 11.05 19.04 -1.38
N ARG A 148 10.27 19.75 -0.55
CA ARG A 148 10.21 21.22 -0.58
C ARG A 148 11.56 21.85 -0.20
N TYR A 149 12.18 21.37 0.87
CA TYR A 149 13.49 21.90 1.30
C TYR A 149 14.59 21.51 0.34
N TRP A 150 14.57 20.28 -0.18
CA TRP A 150 15.50 19.84 -1.22
C TRP A 150 15.43 20.76 -2.45
N TYR A 151 14.23 20.98 -2.99
CA TYR A 151 14.04 21.82 -4.17
C TYR A 151 14.54 23.26 -3.94
N LYS A 152 14.10 23.89 -2.84
CA LYS A 152 14.39 25.30 -2.58
C LYS A 152 15.86 25.55 -2.23
N ARG A 153 16.50 24.65 -1.46
CA ARG A 153 17.85 24.88 -0.92
C ARG A 153 18.95 24.26 -1.76
N ILE A 154 18.63 23.33 -2.66
CA ILE A 154 19.66 22.55 -3.36
C ILE A 154 19.45 22.58 -4.86
N GLN A 155 18.27 22.19 -5.35
CA GLN A 155 18.02 22.17 -6.79
C GLN A 155 18.17 23.58 -7.40
N VAL A 156 17.49 24.58 -6.85
CA VAL A 156 17.53 25.95 -7.39
C VAL A 156 18.94 26.58 -7.32
N PRO A 157 19.67 26.51 -6.18
CA PRO A 157 21.05 27.01 -6.16
C PRO A 157 22.00 26.24 -7.09
N SER A 158 21.85 24.92 -7.20
CA SER A 158 22.64 24.08 -8.11
C SER A 158 22.41 24.45 -9.58
N GLU A 159 21.16 24.65 -9.98
CA GLU A 159 20.81 25.11 -11.33
C GLU A 159 21.43 26.47 -11.63
N ARG A 160 21.40 27.41 -10.68
CA ARG A 160 22.05 28.73 -10.84
C ARG A 160 23.57 28.61 -10.96
N LEU A 161 24.21 27.75 -10.16
CA LEU A 161 25.65 27.52 -10.26
C LEU A 161 26.03 26.90 -11.61
N ASN A 162 25.25 25.94 -12.10
CA ASN A 162 25.47 25.33 -13.41
C ASN A 162 25.32 26.35 -14.56
N GLN A 163 24.33 27.24 -14.48
CA GLN A 163 24.18 28.33 -15.45
C GLN A 163 25.38 29.28 -15.44
N LEU A 164 25.84 29.69 -14.25
CA LEU A 164 27.03 30.55 -14.13
C LEU A 164 28.29 29.87 -14.67
N GLU A 165 28.47 28.58 -14.41
CA GLU A 165 29.59 27.82 -14.99
C GLU A 165 29.51 27.76 -16.52
N GLU A 166 28.31 27.58 -17.08
CA GLU A 166 28.12 27.57 -18.52
C GLU A 166 28.50 28.92 -19.14
N ASP A 167 28.09 30.02 -18.51
CA ASP A 167 28.42 31.37 -18.96
C ASP A 167 29.92 31.68 -18.82
N ILE A 168 30.56 31.24 -17.74
CA ILE A 168 32.02 31.36 -17.56
C ILE A 168 32.76 30.56 -18.65
N LYS A 169 32.31 29.33 -18.95
CA LYS A 169 32.92 28.50 -20.01
C LYS A 169 32.76 29.18 -21.37
N LYS A 170 31.59 29.75 -21.69
CA LYS A 170 31.35 30.51 -22.92
C LYS A 170 32.27 31.75 -23.01
N ALA A 171 32.37 32.53 -21.93
CA ALA A 171 33.25 33.69 -21.90
C ALA A 171 34.73 33.31 -22.04
N SER A 172 35.16 32.22 -21.41
CA SER A 172 36.52 31.68 -21.54
C SER A 172 36.82 31.23 -22.97
N LEU A 173 35.86 30.59 -23.64
CA LEU A 173 36.01 30.19 -25.05
C LEU A 173 36.14 31.42 -25.96
N LEU A 174 35.33 32.45 -25.73
CA LEU A 174 35.43 33.72 -26.47
C LEU A 174 36.80 34.38 -26.27
N LYS A 175 37.30 34.41 -25.03
CA LYS A 175 38.62 34.95 -24.72
C LYS A 175 39.72 34.19 -25.46
N LEU A 176 39.69 32.85 -25.42
CA LEU A 176 40.66 32.01 -26.15
C LEU A 176 40.59 32.25 -27.66
N GLN A 177 39.38 32.41 -28.22
CA GLN A 177 39.21 32.73 -29.64
C GLN A 177 39.80 34.09 -30.00
N LEU A 178 39.66 35.10 -29.14
CA LEU A 178 40.27 36.42 -29.34
C LEU A 178 41.80 36.36 -29.23
N GLU A 179 42.35 35.64 -28.27
CA GLU A 179 43.79 35.44 -28.12
C GLU A 179 44.39 34.73 -29.34
N ILE A 180 43.72 33.69 -29.85
CA ILE A 180 44.11 33.02 -31.12
C ILE A 180 44.03 34.00 -32.29
N ALA A 181 42.96 34.80 -32.37
CA ALA A 181 42.78 35.75 -33.46
C ALA A 181 43.82 36.88 -33.43
N GLN A 182 44.33 37.27 -32.25
CA GLN A 182 45.43 38.23 -32.10
C GLN A 182 46.80 37.65 -32.47
N LEU A 183 46.97 36.32 -32.36
CA LEU A 183 48.19 35.61 -32.79
C LEU A 183 48.21 35.31 -34.30
N GLN A 184 47.07 35.42 -34.99
CA GLN A 184 46.98 35.31 -36.45
C GLN A 184 47.26 36.66 -37.12
N PRO A 185 47.84 36.69 -38.35
CA PRO A 185 48.13 37.94 -39.05
C PRO A 185 46.85 38.76 -39.25
N MET A 186 46.94 40.06 -38.96
CA MET A 186 45.87 41.04 -38.72
C MET A 186 44.73 41.08 -39.74
N SER A 187 44.90 40.53 -40.95
CA SER A 187 43.90 40.49 -42.02
C SER A 187 42.75 39.50 -41.77
N GLU A 188 42.98 38.37 -41.10
CA GLU A 188 41.93 37.37 -40.82
C GLU A 188 41.14 37.69 -39.55
N THR A 189 41.77 38.36 -38.58
CA THR A 189 41.21 38.80 -37.30
C THR A 189 40.03 39.76 -37.49
N VAL A 190 40.19 40.74 -38.38
CA VAL A 190 39.16 41.74 -38.70
C VAL A 190 37.94 41.08 -39.34
N LYS A 191 38.14 40.07 -40.19
CA LYS A 191 37.06 39.37 -40.89
C LYS A 191 36.17 38.57 -39.93
N LYS A 192 36.78 37.83 -38.99
CA LYS A 192 36.04 37.05 -37.97
C LYS A 192 35.34 37.93 -36.93
N LEU A 193 35.92 39.07 -36.54
CA LEU A 193 35.26 40.05 -35.66
C LEU A 193 33.98 40.63 -36.27
N PHE A 194 33.95 40.88 -37.58
CA PHE A 194 32.75 41.34 -38.28
C PHE A 194 31.66 40.26 -38.38
N GLU A 195 32.02 38.99 -38.56
CA GLU A 195 31.07 37.87 -38.55
C GLU A 195 30.45 37.65 -37.16
N LEU A 196 31.25 37.78 -36.09
CA LEU A 196 30.77 37.69 -34.71
C LEU A 196 29.93 38.90 -34.28
N GLY A 197 30.28 40.11 -34.72
CA GLY A 197 29.48 41.32 -34.47
C GLY A 197 28.10 41.32 -35.15
N GLY A 198 27.95 40.54 -36.23
CA GLY A 198 26.67 40.33 -36.92
C GLY A 198 25.64 39.52 -36.12
N LEU A 199 26.08 38.70 -35.16
CA LEU A 199 25.22 37.91 -34.27
C LEU A 199 24.61 38.73 -33.12
N MET A 200 25.04 39.99 -32.92
CA MET A 200 24.49 40.93 -31.92
C MET A 200 23.66 42.07 -32.55
N ARG A 201 23.02 41.88 -33.71
CA ARG A 201 21.95 42.79 -34.12
C ARG A 201 20.68 42.46 -33.33
N PRO A 202 20.06 43.43 -32.61
CA PRO A 202 18.78 43.17 -31.96
C PRO A 202 17.72 42.91 -33.03
N PRO A 203 16.73 42.03 -32.76
CA PRO A 203 15.62 41.84 -33.67
C PRO A 203 14.83 43.16 -33.78
N LYS A 204 14.36 43.46 -34.99
CA LYS A 204 13.29 44.45 -35.19
C LYS A 204 12.00 43.96 -34.54
#